data_AF-A0A535L7M2-F1
#
_entry.id   AF-A0A535L7M2-F1
#
_cell.length_a   1.000
_cell.length_b   1.000
_cell.length_c   1.000
_cell.angle_alpha   90.00
_cell.angle_beta   90.00
_cell.angle_gamma   90.00
#
_symmetry.space_group_name_H-M   'P 1'
#
loop_
_entity.id
_entity.type
_entity.pdbx_description
1 polymer ?
#
loop_
_entity_poly.entity_id
_entity_poly.type
_entity_poly.pdbx_seq_one_letter_code
_entity_poly.pdbx_strand_id
1 'polypeptide(L)'
;GRKVDSLTSNIGHLLWSGIVEEDKAETIVHHLMGPKLYSGWGVRTMAEGEGGYNPIGYHLGTVWPHDNAFIAMGLRRYGYREEAARVAMGMLEAATYFKGRLPEAFAGYPRQLTEFPVEYPTACSPQAWASGAPLLLLRAILGLEPIGDHLLVDPAIPSMLGRLELLDIPGRWGRIDAFGRGRITFGPNSPF
;
A
#
# COMPACT_ATOMS: atom_id res chain seq x y z
N GLY A 1 -24.19 -13.08 -16.13
CA GLY A 1 -22.75 -13.14 -16.45
C GLY A 1 -22.12 -14.30 -15.71
N ARG A 2 -20.96 -14.78 -16.16
CA ARG A 2 -20.16 -15.78 -15.43
C ARG A 2 -19.34 -15.08 -14.35
N LYS A 3 -19.20 -15.69 -13.17
CA LYS A 3 -18.32 -15.18 -12.11
C LYS A 3 -16.88 -15.20 -12.62
N VAL A 4 -16.16 -14.09 -12.41
CA VAL A 4 -14.71 -14.04 -12.63
C VAL A 4 -14.04 -14.80 -11.49
N ASP A 5 -13.18 -15.74 -11.83
CA ASP A 5 -12.49 -16.65 -10.90
C ASP A 5 -11.05 -16.22 -10.58
N SER A 6 -10.55 -15.15 -11.21
CA SER A 6 -9.21 -14.63 -10.95
C SER A 6 -9.11 -13.83 -9.66
N LEU A 7 -8.06 -14.09 -8.88
CA LEU A 7 -7.68 -13.29 -7.72
C LEU A 7 -6.92 -12.01 -8.13
N THR A 8 -7.44 -10.84 -7.75
CA THR A 8 -6.89 -9.52 -8.09
C THR A 8 -6.84 -8.58 -6.88
N SER A 9 -6.09 -7.48 -6.98
CA SER A 9 -5.88 -6.53 -5.88
C SER A 9 -7.13 -5.72 -5.48
N ASN A 10 -8.14 -5.62 -6.36
CA ASN A 10 -9.35 -4.83 -6.15
C ASN A 10 -10.13 -5.21 -4.88
N ILE A 11 -9.93 -6.42 -4.34
CA ILE A 11 -10.52 -6.82 -3.05
C ILE A 11 -10.09 -5.90 -1.89
N GLY A 12 -8.91 -5.26 -1.98
CA GLY A 12 -8.49 -4.26 -1.00
C GLY A 12 -9.24 -2.94 -1.10
N HIS A 13 -9.85 -2.61 -2.25
CA HIS A 13 -10.74 -1.45 -2.36
C HIS A 13 -12.05 -1.68 -1.61
N LEU A 14 -12.48 -2.94 -1.49
CA LEU A 14 -13.63 -3.29 -0.66
C LEU A 14 -13.34 -2.96 0.81
N LEU A 15 -12.14 -3.29 1.30
CA LEU A 15 -11.69 -2.86 2.63
C LEU A 15 -11.64 -1.33 2.73
N TRP A 16 -11.06 -0.64 1.74
CA TRP A 16 -11.00 0.83 1.77
C TRP A 16 -12.39 1.49 1.86
N SER A 17 -13.36 0.98 1.10
CA SER A 17 -14.74 1.47 1.10
C SER A 17 -15.50 1.20 2.40
N GLY A 18 -15.07 0.22 3.21
CA GLY A 18 -15.77 -0.21 4.42
C GLY A 18 -16.98 -1.10 4.17
N ILE A 19 -17.15 -1.66 2.97
CA ILE A 19 -18.31 -2.51 2.62
C ILE A 19 -18.18 -3.95 3.13
N VAL A 20 -16.97 -4.37 3.52
CA VAL A 20 -16.67 -5.76 3.91
C VAL A 20 -17.18 -6.01 5.33
N GLU A 21 -17.89 -7.12 5.54
CA GLU A 21 -18.24 -7.57 6.89
C GLU A 21 -16.99 -8.01 7.66
N GLU A 22 -16.94 -7.74 8.96
CA GLU A 22 -15.72 -7.90 9.78
C GLU A 22 -15.16 -9.33 9.74
N ASP A 23 -16.03 -10.34 9.72
CA ASP A 23 -15.67 -11.77 9.66
C ASP A 23 -15.04 -12.20 8.32
N LYS A 24 -15.16 -11.38 7.28
CA LYS A 24 -14.57 -11.61 5.96
C LYS A 24 -13.26 -10.86 5.76
N ALA A 25 -12.96 -9.85 6.58
CA ALA A 25 -11.80 -8.97 6.39
C ALA A 25 -10.48 -9.74 6.47
N GLU A 26 -10.34 -10.66 7.42
CA GLU A 26 -9.12 -11.46 7.62
C GLU A 26 -8.77 -12.28 6.36
N THR A 27 -9.77 -12.88 5.70
CA THR A 27 -9.55 -13.65 4.47
C THR A 27 -9.03 -12.77 3.33
N ILE A 28 -9.56 -11.55 3.21
CA ILE A 28 -9.08 -10.58 2.20
C ILE A 28 -7.64 -10.17 2.51
N VAL A 29 -7.32 -9.89 3.78
CA VAL A 29 -5.96 -9.53 4.22
C VAL A 29 -4.99 -10.67 3.90
N HIS A 30 -5.35 -11.92 4.20
CA HIS A 30 -4.53 -13.09 3.86
C HIS A 30 -4.25 -13.21 2.36
N HIS A 31 -5.23 -12.92 1.50
CA HIS A 31 -5.00 -12.91 0.06
C HIS A 31 -4.06 -11.77 -0.36
N LEU A 32 -4.34 -10.54 0.07
CA LEU A 32 -3.57 -9.35 -0.29
C LEU A 32 -2.10 -9.46 0.14
N MET A 33 -1.85 -9.96 1.34
CA MET A 33 -0.52 -10.09 1.93
C MET A 33 0.16 -11.42 1.60
N GLY A 34 -0.55 -12.35 0.96
CA GLY A 34 -0.01 -13.63 0.53
C GLY A 34 0.98 -13.49 -0.64
N PRO A 35 1.88 -14.47 -0.83
CA PRO A 35 2.98 -14.39 -1.81
C PRO A 35 2.51 -14.33 -3.27
N LYS A 36 1.26 -14.70 -3.54
CA LYS A 36 0.69 -14.59 -4.89
C LYS A 36 0.42 -13.14 -5.29
N LEU A 37 -0.03 -12.29 -4.36
CA LEU A 37 -0.35 -10.89 -4.61
C LEU A 37 0.75 -9.95 -4.12
N TYR A 38 1.27 -10.13 -2.91
CA TYR A 38 2.33 -9.26 -2.38
C TYR A 38 3.70 -9.68 -2.91
N SER A 39 4.30 -8.85 -3.76
CA SER A 39 5.59 -9.12 -4.41
C SER A 39 6.80 -8.81 -3.54
N GLY A 40 6.61 -8.18 -2.38
CA GLY A 40 7.67 -7.59 -1.57
C GLY A 40 7.97 -6.12 -1.89
N TRP A 41 7.50 -5.63 -3.04
CA TRP A 41 7.41 -4.20 -3.34
C TRP A 41 6.02 -3.66 -3.08
N GLY A 42 4.98 -4.44 -3.38
CA GLY A 42 3.57 -4.08 -3.18
C GLY A 42 2.65 -5.21 -3.63
N VAL A 43 1.35 -4.97 -3.55
CA VAL A 43 0.30 -5.86 -4.06
C VAL A 43 0.20 -5.70 -5.58
N ARG A 44 0.27 -6.82 -6.29
CA ARG A 44 0.10 -6.96 -7.74
C ARG A 44 -1.37 -6.83 -8.13
N THR A 45 -1.62 -6.30 -9.30
CA THR A 45 -2.97 -6.21 -9.89
C THR A 45 -3.65 -7.57 -10.10
N MET A 46 -2.87 -8.62 -10.34
CA MET A 46 -3.33 -10.00 -10.46
C MET A 46 -2.38 -10.95 -9.75
N ALA A 47 -2.95 -11.98 -9.13
CA ALA A 47 -2.22 -12.98 -8.39
C ALA A 47 -1.36 -13.86 -9.32
N GLU A 48 -0.16 -14.18 -8.86
CA GLU A 48 0.71 -15.16 -9.51
C GLU A 48 0.03 -16.54 -9.55
N GLY A 49 0.07 -17.17 -10.74
CA GLY A 49 -0.59 -18.44 -11.02
C GLY A 49 -1.99 -18.32 -11.62
N GLU A 50 -2.58 -17.12 -11.69
CA GLU A 50 -3.81 -16.88 -12.46
C GLU A 50 -3.53 -16.99 -13.96
N GLY A 51 -4.50 -17.47 -14.74
CA GLY A 51 -4.30 -17.75 -16.17
C GLY A 51 -3.92 -16.52 -17.02
N GLY A 52 -4.30 -15.32 -16.56
CA GLY A 52 -3.94 -14.06 -17.21
C GLY A 52 -2.66 -13.41 -16.67
N TYR A 53 -2.01 -13.99 -15.66
CA TYR A 53 -0.92 -13.34 -14.94
C TYR A 53 0.28 -13.05 -15.86
N ASN A 54 0.72 -11.80 -15.82
CA ASN A 54 1.93 -11.30 -16.45
C ASN A 54 2.53 -10.19 -15.57
N PRO A 55 3.74 -10.35 -15.02
CA PRO A 55 4.36 -9.35 -14.13
C PRO A 55 4.65 -8.01 -14.82
N ILE A 56 4.67 -7.98 -16.15
CA ILE A 56 4.78 -6.76 -16.98
C ILE A 56 3.49 -6.50 -17.76
N GLY A 57 2.35 -7.04 -17.33
CA GLY A 57 1.05 -6.75 -17.91
C GLY A 57 0.34 -5.64 -17.14
N TYR A 58 -0.20 -4.65 -17.86
CA TYR A 58 -0.76 -3.43 -17.28
C TYR A 58 -1.78 -3.67 -16.15
N HIS A 59 -2.75 -4.58 -16.31
CA HIS A 59 -3.69 -4.98 -15.24
C HIS A 59 -3.54 -6.44 -14.82
N LEU A 60 -2.42 -7.07 -15.16
CA LEU A 60 -2.26 -8.52 -15.13
C LEU A 60 -1.15 -8.99 -14.19
N GLY A 61 -0.60 -8.12 -13.35
CA GLY A 61 0.48 -8.50 -12.45
C GLY A 61 1.47 -7.39 -12.13
N THR A 62 1.36 -6.22 -12.76
CA THR A 62 2.10 -5.02 -12.33
C THR A 62 1.62 -4.52 -10.96
N VAL A 63 2.45 -3.69 -10.32
CA VAL A 63 2.18 -3.04 -9.03
C VAL A 63 1.94 -1.56 -9.26
N TRP A 64 0.82 -1.05 -8.76
CA TRP A 64 0.38 0.33 -8.98
C TRP A 64 0.39 1.09 -7.65
N PRO A 65 1.09 2.24 -7.54
CA PRO A 65 1.17 3.01 -6.29
C PRO A 65 -0.18 3.48 -5.75
N HIS A 66 -1.09 3.93 -6.63
CA HIS A 66 -2.41 4.40 -6.20
C HIS A 66 -3.26 3.26 -5.61
N ASP A 67 -3.22 2.08 -6.25
CA ASP A 67 -3.93 0.87 -5.81
C ASP A 67 -3.42 0.43 -4.43
N ASN A 68 -2.10 0.39 -4.27
CA ASN A 68 -1.45 0.06 -3.00
C ASN A 68 -1.75 1.06 -1.88
N ALA A 69 -1.94 2.35 -2.22
CA ALA A 69 -2.35 3.35 -1.24
C ALA A 69 -3.79 3.13 -0.75
N PHE A 70 -4.72 2.74 -1.63
CA PHE A 70 -6.07 2.34 -1.22
C PHE A 70 -6.06 1.08 -0.37
N ILE A 71 -5.29 0.06 -0.78
CA ILE A 71 -5.13 -1.18 -0.03
C ILE A 71 -4.60 -0.90 1.37
N ALA A 72 -3.53 -0.11 1.51
CA ALA A 72 -2.97 0.26 2.81
C ALA A 72 -4.00 0.97 3.70
N MET A 73 -4.79 1.88 3.15
CA MET A 73 -5.87 2.53 3.91
C MET A 73 -7.01 1.59 4.27
N GLY A 74 -7.35 0.62 3.41
CA GLY A 74 -8.33 -0.41 3.70
C GLY A 74 -7.88 -1.33 4.83
N LEU A 75 -6.66 -1.84 4.76
CA LEU A 75 -6.02 -2.61 5.84
C LEU A 75 -6.07 -1.81 7.15
N ARG A 76 -5.70 -0.53 7.10
CA ARG A 76 -5.72 0.37 8.25
C ARG A 76 -7.12 0.53 8.86
N ARG A 77 -8.14 0.72 8.03
CA ARG A 77 -9.54 0.87 8.45
C ARG A 77 -10.04 -0.35 9.23
N TYR A 78 -9.60 -1.55 8.86
CA TYR A 78 -9.95 -2.80 9.53
C TYR A 78 -8.96 -3.23 10.63
N GLY A 79 -8.07 -2.33 11.07
CA GLY A 79 -7.16 -2.59 12.20
C GLY A 79 -5.86 -3.32 11.85
N TYR A 80 -5.63 -3.69 10.59
CA TYR A 80 -4.42 -4.37 10.09
C TYR A 80 -3.29 -3.36 9.86
N ARG A 81 -2.81 -2.78 10.96
CA ARG A 81 -1.86 -1.66 10.98
C ARG A 81 -0.46 -2.06 10.51
N GLU A 82 -0.03 -3.27 10.82
CA GLU A 82 1.31 -3.76 10.44
C GLU A 82 1.36 -4.06 8.95
N GLU A 83 0.31 -4.66 8.40
CA GLU A 83 0.13 -4.95 6.99
C GLU A 83 0.06 -3.64 6.18
N ALA A 84 -0.71 -2.66 6.67
CA ALA A 84 -0.75 -1.33 6.08
C ALA A 84 0.65 -0.67 6.06
N ALA A 85 1.37 -0.74 7.18
CA ALA A 85 2.74 -0.23 7.27
C ALA A 85 3.71 -0.95 6.32
N ARG A 86 3.52 -2.26 6.12
CA ARG A 86 4.33 -3.08 5.20
C ARG A 86 4.12 -2.70 3.74
N VAL A 87 2.86 -2.49 3.32
CA VAL A 87 2.53 -2.01 1.96
C VAL A 87 3.10 -0.60 1.75
N ALA A 88 2.94 0.29 2.73
CA ALA A 88 3.48 1.64 2.67
C ALA A 88 5.00 1.66 2.58
N MET A 89 5.69 0.83 3.36
CA MET A 89 7.15 0.74 3.30
C MET A 89 7.61 0.30 1.90
N GLY A 90 7.00 -0.74 1.32
CA GLY A 90 7.36 -1.21 -0.02
C GLY A 90 7.24 -0.11 -1.09
N MET A 91 6.20 0.72 -1.02
CA MET A 91 6.04 1.88 -1.92
C MET A 91 7.07 2.99 -1.66
N LEU A 92 7.34 3.32 -0.39
CA LEU A 92 8.33 4.35 -0.04
C LEU A 92 9.74 3.94 -0.46
N GLU A 93 10.09 2.66 -0.32
CA GLU A 93 11.36 2.12 -0.81
C GLU A 93 11.42 2.12 -2.32
N ALA A 94 10.37 1.67 -3.00
CA ALA A 94 10.31 1.72 -4.46
C ALA A 94 10.54 3.15 -4.97
N ALA A 95 9.96 4.16 -4.30
CA ALA A 95 10.15 5.56 -4.66
C ALA A 95 11.63 6.00 -4.69
N THR A 96 12.51 5.39 -3.88
CA THR A 96 13.95 5.69 -3.89
C THR A 96 14.62 5.33 -5.21
N TYR A 97 14.15 4.27 -5.88
CA TYR A 97 14.61 3.86 -7.22
C TYR A 97 14.05 4.77 -8.32
N PHE A 98 12.90 5.41 -8.09
CA PHE A 98 12.25 6.32 -9.03
C PHE A 98 12.50 7.81 -8.72
N LYS A 99 13.64 8.14 -8.07
CA LYS A 99 14.04 9.53 -7.75
C LYS A 99 12.95 10.30 -6.96
N GLY A 100 12.25 9.60 -6.07
CA GLY A 100 11.16 10.15 -5.25
C GLY A 100 9.83 10.32 -6.00
N ARG A 101 9.73 9.89 -7.26
CA ARG A 101 8.55 10.06 -8.11
C ARG A 101 7.99 8.71 -8.53
N LEU A 102 7.08 8.17 -7.73
CA LEU A 102 6.45 6.89 -8.03
C LEU A 102 5.79 6.93 -9.43
N PRO A 103 6.04 5.93 -10.29
CA PRO A 103 5.42 5.85 -11.61
C PRO A 103 3.94 5.45 -11.49
N GLU A 104 3.20 5.52 -12.59
CA GLU A 104 1.87 4.89 -12.71
C GLU A 104 1.84 3.43 -12.24
N ALA A 105 2.81 2.65 -12.72
CA ALA A 105 2.98 1.24 -12.42
C ALA A 105 4.45 0.83 -12.61
N PHE A 106 4.84 -0.25 -11.96
CA PHE A 106 6.10 -0.96 -12.19
C PHE A 106 5.86 -2.47 -12.20
N ALA A 107 6.83 -3.25 -12.69
CA ALA A 107 6.65 -4.69 -12.85
C ALA A 107 6.46 -5.38 -11.49
N GLY A 108 5.59 -6.38 -11.44
CA GLY A 108 5.30 -7.13 -10.20
C GLY A 108 6.18 -8.35 -9.98
N TYR A 109 7.43 -8.35 -10.46
CA TYR A 109 8.36 -9.42 -10.12
C TYR A 109 8.53 -9.55 -8.60
N PRO A 110 8.72 -10.78 -8.07
CA PRO A 110 9.12 -10.95 -6.68
C PRO A 110 10.38 -10.14 -6.39
N ARG A 111 10.41 -9.44 -5.26
CA ARG A 111 11.54 -8.59 -4.84
C ARG A 111 12.86 -9.36 -4.79
N GLN A 112 12.82 -10.64 -4.40
CA GLN A 112 13.97 -11.53 -4.33
C GLN A 112 14.57 -11.87 -5.71
N LEU A 113 13.82 -11.69 -6.80
CA LEU A 113 14.29 -11.99 -8.15
C LEU A 113 15.04 -10.81 -8.77
N THR A 114 14.61 -9.58 -8.48
CA THR A 114 15.10 -8.38 -9.20
C THR A 114 15.91 -7.44 -8.31
N GLU A 115 15.84 -7.53 -6.98
CA GLU A 115 16.48 -6.63 -6.01
C GLU A 115 16.13 -5.13 -6.12
N PHE A 116 15.48 -4.71 -7.20
CA PHE A 116 14.93 -3.38 -7.46
C PHE A 116 13.54 -3.49 -8.14
N PRO A 117 12.67 -2.46 -8.05
CA PRO A 117 11.40 -2.43 -8.78
C PRO A 117 11.68 -2.19 -10.28
N VAL A 118 11.43 -3.20 -11.11
CA VAL A 118 11.69 -3.11 -12.55
C VAL A 118 10.72 -2.13 -13.21
N GLU A 119 11.25 -1.18 -13.97
CA GLU A 119 10.45 -0.15 -14.65
C GLU A 119 9.47 -0.78 -15.64
N TYR A 120 8.24 -0.25 -15.69
CA TYR A 120 7.27 -0.61 -16.70
C TYR A 120 7.50 0.25 -17.96
N PRO A 121 7.79 -0.34 -19.14
CA PRO A 121 8.35 0.38 -20.30
C PRO A 121 7.55 1.59 -20.81
N THR A 122 6.24 1.64 -20.57
CA THR A 122 5.35 2.71 -21.05
C THR A 122 4.67 3.48 -19.91
N ALA A 123 5.18 3.39 -18.69
CA ALA A 123 4.58 4.08 -17.54
C ALA A 123 4.68 5.60 -17.70
N CYS A 124 3.58 6.30 -17.43
CA CYS A 124 3.64 7.74 -17.23
C CYS A 124 4.30 8.02 -15.87
N SER A 125 5.37 8.83 -15.87
CA SER A 125 6.12 9.16 -14.65
C SER A 125 6.33 10.67 -14.50
N PRO A 126 5.68 11.33 -13.53
CA PRO A 126 4.62 10.85 -12.65
C PRO A 126 3.25 10.99 -13.32
N GLN A 127 2.40 9.99 -13.15
CA GLN A 127 0.97 10.09 -13.46
C GLN A 127 0.23 10.79 -12.31
N ALA A 128 -0.89 11.46 -12.62
CA ALA A 128 -1.69 12.22 -11.66
C ALA A 128 -2.11 11.39 -10.43
N TRP A 129 -2.55 10.14 -10.62
CA TRP A 129 -2.99 9.28 -9.51
C TRP A 129 -1.83 8.78 -8.65
N ALA A 130 -0.68 8.46 -9.26
CA ALA A 130 0.52 8.06 -8.53
C ALA A 130 1.06 9.18 -7.62
N SER A 131 0.85 10.44 -8.00
CA SER A 131 1.28 11.61 -7.21
C SER A 131 0.54 11.74 -5.87
N GLY A 132 -0.69 11.23 -5.77
CA GLY A 132 -1.47 11.24 -4.52
C GLY A 132 -1.11 10.10 -3.56
N ALA A 133 -0.52 9.01 -4.07
CA ALA A 133 -0.25 7.81 -3.30
C ALA A 133 0.63 8.05 -2.06
N PRO A 134 1.78 8.77 -2.13
CA PRO A 134 2.61 9.04 -0.96
C PRO A 134 1.85 9.73 0.18
N LEU A 135 0.97 10.68 -0.12
CA LEU A 135 0.21 11.41 0.89
C LEU A 135 -0.79 10.50 1.61
N LEU A 136 -1.46 9.62 0.88
CA LEU A 136 -2.40 8.67 1.45
C LEU A 136 -1.70 7.57 2.27
N LEU A 137 -0.52 7.13 1.83
CA LEU A 137 0.33 6.21 2.59
C LEU A 137 0.82 6.83 3.90
N LEU A 138 1.24 8.10 3.88
CA LEU A 138 1.61 8.84 5.09
C LEU A 138 0.44 8.91 6.08
N ARG A 139 -0.77 9.21 5.58
CA ARG A 139 -2.00 9.16 6.39
C ARG A 139 -2.20 7.77 7.01
N ALA A 140 -2.04 6.69 6.22
CA ALA A 140 -2.24 5.32 6.68
C ALA A 140 -1.29 4.95 7.83
N ILE A 141 0.00 5.25 7.69
CA ILE A 141 1.01 4.87 8.68
C ILE A 141 1.01 5.78 9.91
N LEU A 142 0.69 7.08 9.77
CA LEU A 142 0.48 7.96 10.93
C LEU A 142 -0.86 7.70 11.61
N GLY A 143 -1.80 7.01 10.95
CA GLY A 143 -3.12 6.72 11.47
C GLY A 143 -3.94 7.99 11.69
N LEU A 144 -3.89 8.93 10.74
CA LEU A 144 -4.60 10.20 10.88
C LEU A 144 -6.08 10.00 10.57
N GLU A 145 -6.93 10.18 11.59
CA GLU A 145 -8.37 10.07 11.45
C GLU A 145 -9.10 11.32 11.99
N PRO A 146 -9.72 12.11 11.11
CA PRO A 146 -10.59 13.22 11.53
C PRO A 146 -11.84 12.71 12.25
N ILE A 147 -12.05 13.12 13.50
CA ILE A 147 -13.26 12.79 14.28
C ILE A 147 -13.84 14.07 14.87
N GLY A 148 -14.90 14.58 14.25
CA GLY A 148 -15.52 15.85 14.62
C GLY A 148 -14.52 17.00 14.50
N ASP A 149 -14.22 17.64 15.64
CA ASP A 149 -13.26 18.74 15.74
C ASP A 149 -11.88 18.28 16.24
N HIS A 150 -11.62 16.97 16.25
CA HIS A 150 -10.34 16.38 16.63
C HIS A 150 -9.70 15.64 15.45
N LEU A 151 -8.37 15.52 15.50
CA LEU A 151 -7.61 14.61 14.65
C LEU A 151 -6.97 13.55 15.54
N LEU A 152 -7.41 12.30 15.41
CA LEU A 152 -6.73 11.18 16.03
C LEU A 152 -5.42 10.90 15.29
N VAL A 153 -4.40 10.57 16.06
CA VAL A 153 -3.07 10.18 15.56
C VAL A 153 -2.71 8.87 16.23
N ASP A 154 -2.55 7.82 15.43
CA ASP A 154 -2.32 6.46 15.92
C ASP A 154 -1.19 5.80 15.09
N PRO A 155 0.07 6.16 15.32
CA PRO A 155 1.15 5.82 14.41
C PRO A 155 1.49 4.33 14.42
N ALA A 156 1.64 3.72 13.24
CA ALA A 156 2.20 2.40 13.00
C ALA A 156 3.36 2.54 12.00
N ILE A 157 4.47 3.07 12.50
CA ILE A 157 5.61 3.45 11.66
C ILE A 157 6.60 2.27 11.57
N PRO A 158 7.03 1.90 10.34
CA PRO A 158 8.16 0.99 10.15
C PRO A 158 9.42 1.48 10.88
N SER A 159 10.13 0.58 11.56
CA SER A 159 11.39 0.89 12.27
C SER A 159 12.41 1.57 11.36
N MET A 160 12.46 1.17 10.08
CA MET A 160 13.36 1.70 9.06
C MET A 160 13.19 3.20 8.78
N LEU A 161 12.00 3.77 9.01
CA LEU A 161 11.77 5.22 8.85
C LEU A 161 12.27 6.02 10.06
N GLY A 162 12.57 5.37 11.19
CA GLY A 162 13.07 6.02 12.40
C GLY A 162 12.03 6.90 13.10
N ARG A 163 11.79 8.12 12.59
CA ARG A 163 10.78 9.05 13.09
C ARG A 163 10.12 9.75 11.91
N LEU A 164 8.80 9.83 11.95
CA LEU A 164 8.01 10.56 10.98
C LEU A 164 7.22 11.65 11.69
N GLU A 165 7.22 12.85 11.12
CA GLU A 165 6.54 14.03 11.64
C GLU A 165 5.84 14.74 10.50
N LEU A 166 4.59 15.10 10.71
CA LEU A 166 3.80 15.94 9.82
C LEU A 166 3.34 17.15 10.65
N LEU A 167 3.85 18.32 10.30
CA LEU A 167 3.67 19.54 11.07
C LEU A 167 2.50 20.38 10.52
N ASP A 168 1.91 21.19 11.39
CA ASP A 168 0.96 22.25 11.04
C ASP A 168 -0.28 21.76 10.26
N ILE A 169 -0.76 20.54 10.54
CA ILE A 169 -1.89 19.91 9.85
C ILE A 169 -3.16 20.74 10.11
N PRO A 170 -3.73 21.39 9.08
CA PRO A 170 -4.91 22.21 9.26
C PRO A 170 -6.19 21.35 9.29
N GLY A 171 -7.17 21.78 10.07
CA GLY A 171 -8.51 21.17 10.07
C GLY A 171 -9.44 21.84 11.06
N ARG A 172 -10.53 21.16 11.42
CA ARG A 172 -11.50 21.66 12.43
C ARG A 172 -10.88 21.78 13.83
N TRP A 173 -9.82 21.02 14.07
CA TRP A 173 -8.94 21.09 15.25
C TRP A 173 -7.97 22.30 15.24
N GLY A 174 -8.09 23.23 14.30
CA GLY A 174 -7.11 24.30 14.10
C GLY A 174 -5.87 23.79 13.38
N ARG A 175 -4.70 23.89 14.02
CA ARG A 175 -3.43 23.34 13.53
C ARG A 175 -2.81 22.46 14.60
N ILE A 176 -2.45 21.23 14.23
CA ILE A 176 -1.73 20.31 15.12
C ILE A 176 -0.62 19.60 14.36
N ASP A 177 0.35 19.10 15.12
CA ASP A 177 1.39 18.22 14.61
C ASP A 177 1.01 16.75 14.86
N ALA A 178 1.39 15.87 13.93
CA ALA A 178 1.33 14.43 14.10
C ALA A 178 2.73 13.84 14.00
N PHE A 179 3.09 12.97 14.95
CA PHE A 179 4.39 12.32 14.92
C PHE A 179 4.31 10.86 15.36
N GLY A 180 5.22 10.04 14.85
CA GLY A 180 5.36 8.63 15.19
C GLY A 180 6.82 8.21 15.18
N ARG A 181 7.17 7.27 16.05
CA ARG A 181 8.48 6.59 16.02
C ARG A 181 8.32 5.21 15.40
N GLY A 182 9.33 4.80 14.63
CA GLY A 182 9.46 3.48 14.05
C GLY A 182 9.45 2.42 15.14
N ARG A 183 8.45 1.54 15.12
CA ARG A 183 8.27 0.44 16.08
C ARG A 183 7.91 -0.88 15.40
N ILE A 184 7.34 -0.82 14.20
CA ILE A 184 6.97 -2.01 13.44
C ILE A 184 8.24 -2.59 12.82
N THR A 185 8.53 -3.85 13.16
CA THR A 185 9.58 -4.64 12.52
C THR A 185 8.93 -5.72 11.72
N PHE A 186 9.47 -6.00 10.53
CA PHE A 186 8.97 -7.09 9.70
C PHE A 186 9.95 -8.26 9.83
N GLY A 187 9.44 -9.49 10.10
CA GLY A 187 10.29 -10.66 10.35
C GLY A 187 11.15 -11.11 9.14
N PRO A 188 12.10 -12.04 9.28
CA PRO A 188 13.07 -12.42 8.23
C PRO A 188 12.53 -13.14 6.99
N ASN A 189 11.26 -13.59 6.99
CA ASN A 189 10.52 -13.99 5.78
C ASN A 189 9.72 -12.81 5.17
N SER A 190 9.90 -11.62 5.73
CA SER A 190 9.58 -10.36 5.11
C SER A 190 10.82 -9.88 4.36
N PRO A 191 10.69 -9.38 3.12
CA PRO A 191 11.82 -9.20 2.22
C PRO A 191 12.72 -8.03 2.66
N PHE A 192 13.58 -8.28 3.64
CA PHE A 192 14.72 -7.48 4.07
C PHE A 192 15.89 -8.40 4.43
#